data_AF-A0A350H5D4-F1
#
_entry.id   AF-A0A350H5D4-F1
#
_cell.length_a   1.000
_cell.length_b   1.000
_cell.length_c   1.000
_cell.angle_alpha   90.00
_cell.angle_beta   90.00
_cell.angle_gamma   90.00
#
_symmetry.space_group_name_H-M   'P 1'
#
loop_
_entity.id
_entity.type
_entity.pdbx_description
1 polymer ?
#
loop_
_entity_poly.entity_id
_entity_poly.type
_entity_poly.pdbx_seq_one_letter_code
_entity_poly.pdbx_strand_id
1 'polypeptide(L)'
;MKYEKLYVDFINMFSEDIEFFENKKKDTGADEDDGMHVVFGMIIVPYIRKIVTESEEKARKAFDFFEQMETSEDTRIAEVLEFSVLENILSDDKELLNIYAKYYGKETKLAVDSLNKWIE
;
A
#
# COMPACT_ATOMS: atom_id res chain seq x y z
N MET A 1 10.58 5.77 9.96
CA MET A 1 10.37 5.72 8.50
C MET A 1 10.86 7.02 7.88
N LYS A 2 11.29 7.04 6.62
CA LYS A 2 11.66 8.28 5.91
C LYS A 2 10.95 8.35 4.58
N TYR A 3 10.33 9.49 4.27
CA TYR A 3 9.54 9.68 3.07
C TYR A 3 10.34 9.32 1.80
N GLU A 4 11.58 9.79 1.68
CA GLU A 4 12.41 9.61 0.48
C GLU A 4 12.86 8.16 0.26
N LYS A 5 12.72 7.29 1.27
CA LYS A 5 13.11 5.88 1.19
C LYS A 5 11.92 4.93 1.20
N LEU A 6 10.69 5.45 1.29
CA LEU A 6 9.50 4.67 1.57
C LEU A 6 9.27 3.55 0.56
N TYR A 7 9.43 3.84 -0.73
CA TYR A 7 9.33 2.84 -1.80
C TYR A 7 10.40 1.75 -1.67
N VAL A 8 11.67 2.14 -1.51
CA VAL A 8 12.81 1.22 -1.40
C VAL A 8 12.69 0.35 -0.15
N ASP A 9 12.30 0.94 0.99
CA ASP A 9 12.07 0.23 2.24
C ASP A 9 10.98 -0.84 2.06
N PHE A 10 9.88 -0.51 1.37
CA PHE A 10 8.80 -1.47 1.10
C PHE A 10 9.26 -2.62 0.20
N ILE A 11 9.85 -2.35 -0.97
CA ILE A 11 10.23 -3.44 -1.90
C ILE A 11 11.33 -4.35 -1.30
N ASN A 12 12.23 -3.81 -0.47
CA ASN A 12 13.24 -4.59 0.23
C ASN A 12 12.63 -5.57 1.23
N MET A 13 11.47 -5.27 1.80
CA MET A 13 10.74 -6.21 2.66
C MET A 13 10.24 -7.43 1.89
N PHE A 14 10.12 -7.33 0.58
CA PHE A 14 9.62 -8.38 -0.32
C PHE A 14 10.64 -8.68 -1.43
N SER A 15 11.93 -8.73 -1.06
CA SER A 15 13.03 -8.99 -1.99
C SER A 15 12.86 -10.28 -2.81
N GLU A 16 12.11 -11.26 -2.29
CA GLU A 16 11.74 -12.49 -2.98
C GLU A 16 10.80 -12.28 -4.17
N ASP A 17 10.06 -11.17 -4.20
CA ASP A 17 9.14 -10.80 -5.28
C ASP A 17 9.70 -9.66 -6.14
N ILE A 18 11.02 -9.43 -6.12
CA ILE A 18 11.65 -8.31 -6.86
C ILE A 18 11.30 -8.33 -8.36
N GLU A 19 11.14 -9.52 -8.94
CA GLU A 19 10.73 -9.68 -10.33
C GLU A 19 9.34 -9.09 -10.62
N PHE A 20 8.41 -9.18 -9.66
CA PHE A 20 7.09 -8.54 -9.81
C PHE A 20 7.24 -7.02 -9.93
N PHE A 21 8.02 -6.40 -9.04
CA PHE A 21 8.19 -4.95 -9.03
C PHE A 21 8.90 -4.46 -10.29
N GLU A 22 9.96 -5.15 -10.73
CA GLU A 22 10.69 -4.82 -11.95
C GLU A 22 9.84 -4.97 -13.22
N ASN A 23 9.01 -6.01 -13.29
CA ASN A 23 8.06 -6.14 -14.40
C ASN A 23 6.99 -5.04 -14.34
N LYS A 24 6.50 -4.69 -13.15
CA LYS A 24 5.48 -3.65 -13.01
C LYS A 24 6.00 -2.25 -13.36
N LYS A 25 7.26 -1.94 -13.02
CA LYS A 25 7.97 -0.73 -13.49
C LYS A 25 7.98 -0.66 -15.01
N LYS A 26 8.38 -1.75 -15.69
CA LYS A 26 8.41 -1.80 -17.17
C LYS A 26 7.02 -1.64 -17.79
N ASP A 27 6.01 -2.27 -17.21
CA ASP A 27 4.64 -2.24 -17.73
C ASP A 27 4.00 -0.85 -17.61
N THR A 28 4.28 -0.15 -16.51
CA THR A 28 3.68 1.16 -16.21
C THR A 28 4.53 2.32 -16.71
N GLY A 29 5.83 2.09 -16.91
CA GLY A 29 6.82 3.14 -17.13
C GLY A 29 7.16 3.92 -15.87
N ALA A 30 6.54 3.61 -14.72
CA ALA A 30 6.77 4.33 -13.47
C ALA A 30 8.04 3.83 -12.77
N ASP A 31 8.84 4.77 -12.28
CA ASP A 31 10.04 4.48 -11.48
C ASP A 31 10.17 5.37 -10.25
N GLU A 32 11.26 5.19 -9.51
CA GLU A 32 11.55 5.89 -8.25
C GLU A 32 11.64 7.43 -8.37
N ASP A 33 11.74 7.98 -9.58
CA ASP A 33 11.77 9.42 -9.85
C ASP A 33 10.36 10.04 -10.02
N ASP A 34 9.32 9.23 -10.26
CA ASP A 34 7.94 9.71 -10.54
C ASP A 34 7.16 10.19 -9.30
N GLY A 35 7.77 10.10 -8.12
CA GLY A 35 7.20 10.53 -6.85
C GLY A 35 6.39 9.44 -6.13
N MET A 36 6.31 9.57 -4.81
CA MET A 36 5.88 8.48 -3.93
C MET A 36 4.45 8.02 -4.18
N HIS A 37 3.54 8.97 -4.42
CA HIS A 37 2.14 8.67 -4.73
C HIS A 37 1.99 7.85 -6.03
N VAL A 38 2.78 8.16 -7.06
CA VAL A 38 2.73 7.47 -8.36
C VAL A 38 3.23 6.05 -8.21
N VAL A 39 4.41 5.85 -7.62
CA VAL A 39 4.97 4.50 -7.44
C VAL A 39 4.11 3.63 -6.52
N PHE A 40 3.53 4.19 -5.46
CA PHE A 40 2.64 3.43 -4.59
C PHE A 40 1.35 3.03 -5.31
N GLY A 41 0.71 3.95 -6.05
CA GLY A 41 -0.50 3.66 -6.80
C GLY A 41 -0.28 2.68 -7.97
N MET A 42 0.79 2.84 -8.73
CA MET A 42 1.03 2.06 -9.95
C MET A 42 1.73 0.72 -9.71
N ILE A 43 2.56 0.62 -8.67
CA ILE A 43 3.41 -0.55 -8.41
C ILE A 43 2.97 -1.28 -7.14
N ILE A 44 2.84 -0.55 -6.02
CA ILE A 44 2.57 -1.18 -4.72
C ILE A 44 1.12 -1.67 -4.61
N VAL A 45 0.12 -0.89 -5.03
CA VAL A 45 -1.29 -1.32 -4.97
C VAL A 45 -1.54 -2.63 -5.73
N PRO A 46 -1.05 -2.82 -6.97
CA PRO A 46 -1.15 -4.11 -7.66
C PRO A 46 -0.48 -5.26 -6.90
N TYR A 47 0.64 -5.01 -6.23
CA TYR A 47 1.29 -6.00 -5.39
C TYR A 47 0.42 -6.38 -4.18
N ILE A 48 -0.20 -5.39 -3.52
CA ILE A 48 -1.13 -5.65 -2.40
C ILE A 48 -2.29 -6.53 -2.85
N ARG A 49 -2.96 -6.19 -3.95
CA ARG A 49 -4.06 -6.99 -4.53
C ARG A 49 -3.66 -8.44 -4.77
N LYS A 50 -2.43 -8.67 -5.24
CA LYS A 50 -1.87 -10.01 -5.43
C LYS A 50 -1.68 -10.74 -4.10
N ILE A 51 -0.87 -10.19 -3.18
CA ILE A 51 -0.44 -10.93 -1.98
C ILE A 51 -1.58 -11.23 -1.01
N VAL A 52 -2.64 -10.41 -0.95
CA VAL A 52 -3.76 -10.65 -0.03
C VAL A 52 -4.55 -11.91 -0.37
N THR A 53 -4.45 -12.39 -1.61
CA THR A 53 -5.08 -13.64 -2.06
C THR A 53 -4.11 -14.82 -2.09
N GLU A 54 -2.80 -14.57 -2.17
CA GLU A 54 -1.78 -15.62 -2.33
C GLU A 54 -1.05 -15.98 -1.04
N SER A 55 -0.87 -15.04 -0.11
CA SER A 55 -0.05 -15.24 1.08
C SER A 55 -0.49 -14.36 2.26
N GLU A 56 -1.10 -14.99 3.26
CA GLU A 56 -1.49 -14.31 4.50
C GLU A 56 -0.29 -13.67 5.22
N GLU A 57 0.87 -14.32 5.21
CA GLU A 57 2.09 -13.80 5.83
C GLU A 57 2.57 -12.50 5.16
N LYS A 58 2.66 -12.50 3.81
CA LYS A 58 3.08 -11.29 3.07
C LYS A 58 2.05 -10.17 3.23
N ALA A 59 0.77 -10.52 3.20
CA ALA A 59 -0.31 -9.56 3.44
C ALA A 59 -0.15 -8.92 4.83
N ARG A 60 -0.05 -9.71 5.91
CA ARG A 60 0.17 -9.17 7.27
C ARG A 60 1.38 -8.25 7.32
N LYS A 61 2.50 -8.66 6.74
CA LYS A 61 3.73 -7.87 6.70
C LYS A 61 3.55 -6.52 5.98
N ALA A 62 2.79 -6.48 4.89
CA ALA A 62 2.48 -5.24 4.17
C ALA A 62 1.55 -4.32 4.97
N PHE A 63 0.52 -4.86 5.60
CA PHE A 63 -0.40 -4.07 6.42
C PHE A 63 0.23 -3.60 7.74
N ASP A 64 1.17 -4.35 8.31
CA ASP A 64 1.99 -3.89 9.44
C ASP A 64 2.87 -2.69 9.04
N PHE A 65 3.35 -2.66 7.79
CA PHE A 65 4.04 -1.49 7.25
C PHE A 65 3.09 -0.30 7.08
N PHE A 66 1.85 -0.55 6.65
CA PHE A 66 0.83 0.50 6.54
C PHE A 66 0.46 1.09 7.91
N GLU A 67 0.35 0.27 8.96
CA GLU A 67 0.15 0.79 10.32
C GLU A 67 1.32 1.69 10.76
N GLN A 68 2.55 1.37 10.36
CA GLN A 68 3.73 2.22 10.60
C GLN A 68 3.72 3.50 9.76
N MET A 69 3.12 3.49 8.57
CA MET A 69 2.93 4.68 7.75
C MET A 69 1.93 5.64 8.41
N GLU A 70 0.79 5.14 8.86
CA GLU A 70 -0.22 5.95 9.57
C GLU A 70 0.30 6.56 10.88
N THR A 71 1.14 5.82 11.61
CA THR A 71 1.70 6.28 12.89
C THR A 71 2.96 7.13 12.74
N SER A 72 3.33 7.48 11.51
CA SER A 72 4.53 8.28 11.25
C SER A 72 4.35 9.73 11.71
N GLU A 73 5.41 10.33 12.27
CA GLU A 73 5.42 11.77 12.57
C GLU A 73 5.49 12.65 11.31
N ASP A 74 5.89 12.06 10.16
CA ASP A 74 5.91 12.74 8.87
C ASP A 74 4.57 12.53 8.15
N THR A 75 3.73 13.56 8.15
CA THR A 75 2.37 13.50 7.60
C THR A 75 2.34 13.11 6.12
N ARG A 76 3.39 13.41 5.37
CA ARG A 76 3.50 13.04 3.94
C ARG A 76 3.48 11.52 3.74
N ILE A 77 3.94 10.76 4.73
CA ILE A 77 3.95 9.30 4.68
C ILE A 77 2.53 8.75 4.86
N ALA A 78 1.78 9.28 5.83
CA ALA A 78 0.37 8.94 6.01
C ALA A 78 -0.45 9.33 4.76
N GLU A 79 -0.22 10.51 4.19
CA GLU A 79 -0.88 10.94 2.95
C GLU A 79 -0.63 9.97 1.78
N VAL A 80 0.56 9.40 1.65
CA VAL A 80 0.83 8.36 0.63
C VAL A 80 -0.01 7.11 0.87
N LEU A 81 -0.11 6.65 2.12
CA LEU A 81 -0.95 5.52 2.45
C LEU A 81 -2.42 5.82 2.15
N GLU A 82 -2.96 6.89 2.70
CA GLU A 82 -4.37 7.25 2.57
C GLU A 82 -4.80 7.45 1.11
N PHE A 83 -4.11 8.32 0.37
CA PHE A 83 -4.56 8.76 -0.96
C PHE A 83 -4.03 7.90 -2.11
N SER A 84 -2.93 7.15 -1.92
CA SER A 84 -2.38 6.33 -3.00
C SER A 84 -2.63 4.85 -2.83
N VAL A 85 -2.77 4.37 -1.59
CA VAL A 85 -3.01 2.95 -1.33
C VAL A 85 -4.45 2.71 -0.89
N LEU A 86 -4.88 3.30 0.23
CA LEU A 86 -6.20 3.04 0.82
C LEU A 86 -7.33 3.45 -0.12
N GLU A 87 -7.29 4.66 -0.70
CA GLU A 87 -8.29 5.11 -1.68
C GLU A 87 -8.40 4.14 -2.87
N ASN A 88 -7.26 3.65 -3.37
CA ASN A 88 -7.24 2.71 -4.49
C ASN A 88 -7.81 1.33 -4.11
N ILE A 89 -7.44 0.77 -2.96
CA ILE A 89 -7.95 -0.55 -2.55
C ILE A 89 -9.41 -0.48 -2.08
N LEU A 90 -9.88 0.67 -1.58
CA LEU A 90 -11.28 0.89 -1.20
C LEU A 90 -12.22 0.99 -2.41
N SER A 91 -11.65 1.26 -3.59
CA SER A 91 -12.38 1.19 -4.87
C SER A 91 -12.52 -0.24 -5.43
N ASP A 92 -11.88 -1.24 -4.79
CA ASP A 92 -11.99 -2.64 -5.21
C ASP A 92 -13.35 -3.25 -4.87
N ASP A 93 -13.62 -4.45 -5.40
CA ASP A 93 -14.85 -5.15 -5.14
C ASP A 93 -15.01 -5.60 -3.68
N LYS A 94 -16.26 -5.86 -3.28
CA LYS A 94 -16.62 -6.21 -1.90
C LYS A 94 -15.91 -7.46 -1.36
N GLU A 95 -15.53 -8.40 -2.22
CA GLU A 95 -14.82 -9.61 -1.78
C GLU A 95 -13.41 -9.25 -1.31
N LEU A 96 -12.67 -8.45 -2.10
CA LEU A 96 -11.36 -7.93 -1.72
C LEU A 96 -11.41 -7.04 -0.49
N LEU A 97 -12.41 -6.15 -0.39
CA LEU A 97 -12.59 -5.29 0.80
C LEU A 97 -12.70 -6.11 2.10
N ASN A 98 -13.44 -7.22 2.07
CA ASN A 98 -13.57 -8.12 3.21
C ASN A 98 -12.26 -8.84 3.56
N ILE A 99 -11.38 -9.06 2.58
CA ILE A 99 -10.06 -9.64 2.80
C ILE A 99 -9.13 -8.59 3.44
N TYR A 100 -9.05 -7.38 2.88
CA TYR A 100 -8.22 -6.29 3.43
C TYR A 100 -8.55 -5.99 4.90
N ALA A 101 -9.85 -5.98 5.24
CA ALA A 101 -10.33 -5.72 6.60
C ALA A 101 -9.76 -6.64 7.68
N LYS A 102 -9.25 -7.83 7.31
CA LYS A 102 -8.65 -8.79 8.24
C LYS A 102 -7.23 -8.40 8.67
N TYR A 103 -6.58 -7.51 7.92
CA TYR A 103 -5.18 -7.14 8.08
C TYR A 103 -4.97 -5.75 8.65
N TYR A 104 -5.99 -4.88 8.66
CA TYR A 104 -5.84 -3.54 9.20
C TYR A 104 -5.42 -3.54 10.67
N GLY A 105 -4.39 -2.75 10.97
CA GLY A 105 -4.09 -2.31 12.32
C GLY A 105 -5.11 -1.28 12.83
N LYS A 106 -4.85 -0.73 14.01
CA LYS A 106 -5.80 0.18 14.69
C LYS A 106 -5.89 1.51 13.94
N GLU A 107 -4.77 2.11 13.60
CA GLU A 107 -4.72 3.42 12.97
C GLU A 107 -5.09 3.32 11.49
N THR A 108 -4.62 2.30 10.77
CA THR A 108 -5.06 2.06 9.37
C THR A 108 -6.57 1.87 9.29
N LYS A 109 -7.19 1.19 10.26
CA LYS A 109 -8.66 1.06 10.30
C LYS A 109 -9.37 2.41 10.50
N LEU A 110 -8.85 3.28 11.37
CA LEU A 110 -9.41 4.61 11.58
C LEU A 110 -9.29 5.48 10.32
N ALA A 111 -8.18 5.38 9.59
CA ALA A 111 -7.98 6.04 8.31
C ALA A 111 -9.01 5.55 7.27
N VAL A 112 -9.18 4.23 7.13
CA VAL A 112 -10.21 3.63 6.26
C VAL A 112 -11.62 4.09 6.62
N ASP A 113 -11.99 4.06 7.90
CA ASP A 113 -13.30 4.52 8.38
C ASP A 113 -13.54 6.02 8.11
N SER A 114 -12.45 6.81 8.06
CA SER A 114 -12.50 8.23 7.74
C SER A 114 -12.66 8.45 6.23
N LEU A 115 -11.92 7.73 5.39
CA LEU A 115 -11.99 7.80 3.93
C LEU A 115 -13.37 7.35 3.40
N ASN A 116 -13.94 6.28 3.97
CA ASN A 116 -15.26 5.77 3.55
C ASN A 116 -16.39 6.80 3.73
N LYS A 117 -16.25 7.77 4.63
CA LYS A 117 -17.24 8.86 4.79
C LYS A 117 -17.26 9.84 3.62
N TRP A 118 -16.23 9.83 2.78
CA TRP A 118 -16.07 10.73 1.65
C TRP A 118 -16.28 10.06 0.29
N ILE A 119 -16.43 8.72 0.28
CA ILE A 119 -16.60 7.90 -0.93
C ILE A 119 -18.09 7.52 -1.18
N GLU A 120 -19.03 8.04 -0.37
CA GLU A 120 -20.49 7.86 -0.58
C GLU A 120 -21.06 8.62 -1.79
#